data_AF-A0A974X313-F1
#
_entry.id   AF-A0A974X313-F1
#
_cell.length_a   1.000
_cell.length_b   1.000
_cell.length_c   1.000
_cell.angle_alpha   90.00
_cell.angle_beta   90.00
_cell.angle_gamma   90.00
#
_symmetry.space_group_name_H-M   'P 1'
#
loop_
_entity.id
_entity.type
_entity.pdbx_description
1 polymer ?
#
loop_
_entity_poly.entity_id
_entity_poly.type
_entity_poly.pdbx_seq_one_letter_code
_entity_poly.pdbx_strand_id
1 'polypeptide(L)'
;MSKKITAEFLALTLCLSCIAGGKVRIDIKGIKNKIPLSLGKGNKDIKLGRIKETTAAEQQYTLCATSRTGTSKDWKKYSFSFTPQASGLVSIYFRGPVVCDKTGKTLKVWVAYDNITVAGVKAKFGDFEYANKKDFFDGFKGNPANLVTDVKDAQSGKNYIVTWHSSPVLQTLNVIKGKAVTISFYAKESNGKLPQKTAGPSNNID
;
A
#
# COMPACT_ATOMS: atom_id res chain seq x y z
N MET A 1 -68.85 17.90 -6.88
CA MET A 1 -67.81 18.10 -7.91
C MET A 1 -66.46 17.69 -7.35
N SER A 2 -65.88 16.66 -7.94
CA SER A 2 -64.64 16.00 -7.52
C SER A 2 -63.42 16.78 -8.02
N LYS A 3 -62.40 16.98 -7.16
CA LYS A 3 -61.02 17.23 -7.61
C LYS A 3 -60.05 16.43 -6.73
N LYS A 4 -59.64 15.27 -7.26
CA LYS A 4 -58.46 14.54 -6.81
C LYS A 4 -57.23 15.30 -7.31
N ILE A 5 -56.31 15.66 -6.41
CA ILE A 5 -54.97 16.13 -6.78
C ILE A 5 -54.02 15.01 -6.36
N THR A 6 -53.58 14.22 -7.34
CA THR A 6 -52.52 13.23 -7.20
C THR A 6 -51.18 13.95 -7.28
N ALA A 7 -50.43 13.96 -6.18
CA ALA A 7 -49.04 14.42 -6.15
C ALA A 7 -48.13 13.23 -6.50
N GLU A 8 -47.58 13.21 -7.71
CA GLU A 8 -46.50 12.30 -8.08
C GLU A 8 -45.16 12.90 -7.64
N PHE A 9 -44.57 12.34 -6.59
CA PHE A 9 -43.19 12.63 -6.20
C PHE A 9 -42.25 11.71 -7.00
N LEU A 10 -41.62 12.26 -8.05
CA LEU A 10 -40.53 11.59 -8.75
C LEU A 10 -39.23 11.76 -7.93
N ALA A 11 -38.93 10.80 -7.06
CA ALA A 11 -37.66 10.75 -6.34
C ALA A 11 -36.55 10.23 -7.27
N LEU A 12 -35.73 11.14 -7.78
CA LEU A 12 -34.51 10.81 -8.52
C LEU A 12 -33.43 10.33 -7.54
N THR A 13 -33.40 9.03 -7.27
CA THR A 13 -32.36 8.41 -6.44
C THR A 13 -31.03 8.42 -7.19
N LEU A 14 -30.21 9.44 -6.95
CA LEU A 14 -28.80 9.46 -7.38
C LEU A 14 -28.05 8.39 -6.56
N CYS A 15 -27.97 7.17 -7.10
CA CYS A 15 -27.05 6.16 -6.58
C CYS A 15 -25.61 6.62 -6.85
N LEU A 16 -25.05 7.43 -5.96
CA LEU A 16 -23.59 7.55 -5.84
C LEU A 16 -23.10 6.16 -5.43
N SER A 17 -22.63 5.39 -6.41
CA SER A 17 -21.83 4.21 -6.15
C SER A 17 -20.53 4.68 -5.51
N CYS A 18 -20.52 4.73 -4.18
CA CYS A 18 -19.30 4.80 -3.40
C CYS A 18 -18.48 3.57 -3.78
N ILE A 19 -17.55 3.73 -4.73
CA ILE A 19 -16.47 2.76 -4.88
C ILE A 19 -15.74 2.84 -3.54
N ALA A 20 -16.00 1.88 -2.66
CA ALA A 20 -15.27 1.78 -1.42
C ALA A 20 -13.78 1.81 -1.79
N GLY A 21 -13.04 2.78 -1.24
CA GLY A 21 -11.61 2.95 -1.50
C GLY A 21 -10.87 1.62 -1.36
N GLY A 22 -9.82 1.43 -2.16
CA GLY A 22 -9.04 0.20 -2.16
C GLY A 22 -8.64 -0.25 -0.75
N LYS A 23 -8.48 -1.56 -0.54
CA LYS A 23 -7.87 -2.05 0.70
C LYS A 23 -6.35 -1.88 0.63
N VAL A 24 -5.73 -1.56 1.77
CA VAL A 24 -4.28 -1.75 1.93
C VAL A 24 -3.94 -3.21 1.60
N ARG A 25 -2.82 -3.42 0.89
CA ARG A 25 -2.21 -4.73 0.70
C ARG A 25 -0.71 -4.63 0.84
N ILE A 26 -0.15 -5.38 1.79
CA ILE A 26 1.30 -5.51 1.97
C ILE A 26 1.65 -6.99 1.91
N ASP A 27 2.42 -7.37 0.90
CA ASP A 27 2.91 -8.74 0.74
C ASP A 27 4.28 -8.86 1.43
N ILE A 28 4.47 -9.85 2.29
CA ILE A 28 5.76 -10.20 2.90
C ILE A 28 6.24 -11.52 2.31
N LYS A 29 7.45 -11.57 1.77
CA LYS A 29 7.99 -12.72 1.05
C LYS A 29 9.40 -13.09 1.52
N GLY A 30 9.52 -14.28 2.08
CA GLY A 30 10.78 -14.97 2.41
C GLY A 30 11.19 -16.05 1.39
N ILE A 31 10.44 -16.21 0.28
CA ILE A 31 10.59 -17.33 -0.68
C ILE A 31 12.04 -17.50 -1.16
N LYS A 32 12.68 -16.41 -1.62
CA LYS A 32 14.03 -16.47 -2.21
C LYS A 32 15.08 -17.10 -1.29
N ASN A 33 14.94 -16.89 0.02
CA ASN A 33 15.86 -17.41 1.03
C ASN A 33 15.22 -18.55 1.85
N LYS A 34 14.06 -19.06 1.42
CA LYS A 34 13.27 -20.10 2.11
C LYS A 34 13.09 -19.81 3.61
N ILE A 35 12.75 -18.56 3.96
CA ILE A 35 12.55 -18.13 5.35
C ILE A 35 11.09 -18.35 5.74
N PRO A 36 10.75 -19.35 6.57
CA PRO A 36 9.36 -19.54 6.98
C PRO A 36 8.94 -18.39 7.89
N LEU A 37 7.69 -17.96 7.75
CA LEU A 37 7.14 -16.80 8.45
C LEU A 37 5.93 -17.23 9.29
N SER A 38 5.93 -16.87 10.56
CA SER A 38 4.78 -17.00 11.44
C SER A 38 3.95 -15.72 11.44
N LEU A 39 2.63 -15.89 11.44
CA LEU A 39 1.67 -14.80 11.60
C LEU A 39 1.88 -14.14 12.97
N GLY A 40 2.05 -12.83 13.00
CA GLY A 40 1.93 -12.05 14.23
C GLY A 40 0.51 -11.51 14.39
N LYS A 41 0.40 -10.35 15.05
CA LYS A 41 -0.86 -9.64 15.27
C LYS A 41 -0.90 -8.37 14.42
N GLY A 42 -2.07 -8.10 13.83
CA GLY A 42 -2.43 -6.80 13.30
C GLY A 42 -3.19 -5.99 14.34
N ASN A 43 -3.21 -4.67 14.21
CA ASN A 43 -4.20 -3.87 14.93
C ASN A 43 -5.63 -4.24 14.48
N LYS A 44 -6.65 -3.68 15.13
CA LYS A 44 -8.07 -3.97 14.81
C LYS A 44 -8.43 -3.78 13.33
N ASP A 45 -7.68 -2.95 12.60
CA ASP A 45 -7.94 -2.59 11.22
C ASP A 45 -7.18 -3.45 10.19
N ILE A 46 -6.24 -4.30 10.63
CA ILE A 46 -5.47 -5.21 9.76
C ILE A 46 -5.89 -6.67 9.97
N LYS A 47 -5.99 -7.40 8.85
CA LYS A 47 -6.02 -8.86 8.78
C LYS A 47 -4.71 -9.35 8.18
N LEU A 48 -4.08 -10.29 8.88
CA LEU A 48 -2.92 -11.05 8.38
C LEU A 48 -3.38 -12.42 7.85
N GLY A 49 -2.75 -12.89 6.79
CA GLY A 49 -2.99 -14.22 6.23
C GLY A 49 -1.84 -14.66 5.33
N ARG A 50 -2.04 -15.78 4.62
CA ARG A 50 -1.13 -16.24 3.56
C ARG A 50 -1.53 -15.63 2.21
N ILE A 51 -0.57 -15.46 1.31
CA ILE A 51 -0.86 -15.13 -0.09
C ILE A 51 -1.44 -16.40 -0.73
N LYS A 52 -2.67 -16.35 -1.21
CA LYS A 52 -3.34 -17.53 -1.77
C LYS A 52 -2.90 -17.82 -3.20
N GLU A 53 -2.37 -16.80 -3.87
CA GLU A 53 -1.89 -16.83 -5.24
C GLU A 53 -0.49 -17.49 -5.38
N THR A 54 0.09 -18.03 -4.29
CA THR A 54 1.33 -18.82 -4.32
C THR A 54 1.05 -20.31 -4.15
N THR A 55 2.01 -21.16 -4.54
CA THR A 55 1.91 -22.61 -4.35
C THR A 55 1.79 -22.98 -2.86
N ALA A 56 1.21 -24.15 -2.56
CA ALA A 56 1.08 -24.63 -1.18
C ALA A 56 2.42 -24.71 -0.45
N ALA A 57 3.48 -25.15 -1.15
CA ALA A 57 4.84 -25.23 -0.62
C ALA A 57 5.43 -23.85 -0.27
N GLU A 58 5.03 -22.80 -0.99
CA GLU A 58 5.53 -21.42 -0.79
C GLU A 58 4.76 -20.63 0.26
N GLN A 59 3.52 -21.03 0.59
CA GLN A 59 2.67 -20.29 1.54
C GLN A 59 3.33 -20.10 2.90
N GLN A 60 4.14 -21.06 3.36
CA GLN A 60 4.89 -20.93 4.62
C GLN A 60 5.90 -19.75 4.60
N TYR A 61 6.38 -19.37 3.41
CA TYR A 61 7.34 -18.28 3.21
C TYR A 61 6.67 -16.95 2.86
N THR A 62 5.34 -16.89 2.85
CA THR A 62 4.60 -15.66 2.51
C THR A 62 3.60 -15.27 3.57
N LEU A 63 3.39 -13.97 3.69
CA LEU A 63 2.29 -13.37 4.45
C LEU A 63 1.68 -12.24 3.63
N CYS A 64 0.43 -11.91 3.90
CA CYS A 64 -0.27 -10.78 3.35
C CYS A 64 -0.97 -10.03 4.48
N ALA A 65 -0.65 -8.75 4.67
CA ALA A 65 -1.40 -7.85 5.53
C ALA A 65 -2.39 -7.05 4.66
N THR A 66 -3.66 -7.09 5.02
CA THR A 66 -4.73 -6.34 4.33
C THR A 66 -5.56 -5.56 5.31
N SER A 67 -6.02 -4.37 4.94
CA SER A 67 -7.01 -3.67 5.76
C SER A 67 -8.34 -4.41 5.75
N ARG A 68 -9.03 -4.44 6.90
CA ARG A 68 -10.35 -5.08 7.01
C ARG A 68 -11.39 -4.32 6.21
N THR A 69 -11.34 -2.99 6.30
CA THR A 69 -12.17 -2.04 5.56
C THR A 69 -11.36 -1.42 4.41
N GLY A 70 -12.05 -0.77 3.46
CA GLY A 70 -11.39 0.10 2.48
C GLY A 70 -10.63 1.24 3.16
N THR A 71 -9.65 1.80 2.46
CA THR A 71 -8.97 3.03 2.89
C THR A 71 -9.91 4.22 2.79
N SER A 72 -9.76 5.18 3.70
CA SER A 72 -10.42 6.49 3.67
C SER A 72 -9.64 7.47 2.79
N LYS A 73 -10.25 8.63 2.50
CA LYS A 73 -9.55 9.78 1.93
C LYS A 73 -8.53 10.39 2.88
N ASP A 74 -8.75 10.25 4.19
CA ASP A 74 -7.82 10.72 5.21
C ASP A 74 -6.79 9.64 5.57
N TRP A 75 -5.61 10.07 5.99
CA TRP A 75 -4.56 9.19 6.50
C TRP A 75 -5.00 8.44 7.74
N LYS A 76 -4.86 7.13 7.70
CA LYS A 76 -5.11 6.25 8.84
C LYS A 76 -3.87 5.45 9.18
N LYS A 77 -3.59 5.31 10.48
CA LYS A 77 -2.50 4.48 10.97
C LYS A 77 -2.87 3.00 10.98
N TYR A 78 -1.95 2.18 10.51
CA TYR A 78 -2.03 0.73 10.53
C TYR A 78 -0.78 0.15 11.17
N SER A 79 -0.91 -1.06 11.72
CA SER A 79 0.24 -1.78 12.27
C SER A 79 0.01 -3.28 12.23
N PHE A 80 1.06 -4.03 11.96
CA PHE A 80 1.07 -5.47 12.07
C PHE A 80 2.47 -6.01 12.39
N SER A 81 2.53 -7.28 12.78
CA SER A 81 3.77 -7.97 13.09
C SER A 81 3.84 -9.34 12.44
N PHE A 82 5.06 -9.85 12.29
CA PHE A 82 5.35 -11.23 11.93
C PHE A 82 6.64 -11.69 12.61
N THR A 83 6.85 -13.00 12.69
CA THR A 83 8.07 -13.57 13.26
C THR A 83 8.72 -14.52 12.24
N PRO A 84 9.97 -14.30 11.83
CA PRO A 84 10.68 -15.22 10.97
C PRO A 84 11.17 -16.45 11.75
N GLN A 85 11.08 -17.63 11.15
CA GLN A 85 11.52 -18.89 11.75
C GLN A 85 12.99 -19.22 11.43
N ALA A 86 13.63 -18.43 10.55
CA ALA A 86 15.04 -18.47 10.23
C ALA A 86 15.56 -17.04 10.00
N SER A 87 16.87 -16.82 10.15
CA SER A 87 17.50 -15.54 9.81
C SER A 87 17.72 -15.44 8.31
N GLY A 88 17.65 -14.25 7.75
CA GLY A 88 17.92 -14.03 6.32
C GLY A 88 17.14 -12.86 5.75
N LEU A 89 17.04 -12.81 4.42
CA LEU A 89 16.40 -11.70 3.72
C LEU A 89 14.91 -11.96 3.45
N VAL A 90 14.08 -11.02 3.88
CA VAL A 90 12.63 -10.98 3.65
C VAL A 90 12.28 -9.67 2.95
N SER A 91 11.52 -9.74 1.86
CA SER A 91 11.05 -8.56 1.13
C SER A 91 9.62 -8.19 1.54
N ILE A 92 9.39 -6.91 1.78
CA ILE A 92 8.07 -6.34 2.08
C ILE A 92 7.67 -5.45 0.92
N TYR A 93 6.50 -5.74 0.32
CA TYR A 93 5.97 -5.03 -0.84
C TYR A 93 4.73 -4.24 -0.42
N PHE A 94 4.82 -2.92 -0.48
CA PHE A 94 3.70 -2.00 -0.35
C PHE A 94 3.02 -1.90 -1.72
N ARG A 95 1.75 -2.29 -1.81
CA ARG A 95 1.00 -2.30 -3.07
C ARG A 95 -0.49 -2.03 -2.87
N GLY A 96 -1.19 -1.83 -3.98
CA GLY A 96 -2.66 -1.79 -3.98
C GLY A 96 -3.30 -3.18 -3.99
N PRO A 97 -4.61 -3.28 -3.75
CA PRO A 97 -5.34 -4.54 -3.79
C PRO A 97 -5.42 -5.09 -5.22
N VAL A 98 -5.63 -6.41 -5.34
CA VAL A 98 -6.04 -7.00 -6.62
C VAL A 98 -7.54 -6.78 -6.76
N VAL A 99 -7.92 -5.97 -7.75
CA VAL A 99 -9.31 -5.77 -8.14
C VAL A 99 -9.38 -6.03 -9.63
N CYS A 100 -10.31 -6.87 -10.06
CA CYS A 100 -10.55 -7.14 -11.47
C CYS A 100 -11.95 -6.67 -11.86
N ASP A 101 -12.12 -6.22 -13.10
CA ASP A 101 -13.45 -6.03 -13.67
C ASP A 101 -14.11 -7.38 -14.02
N LYS A 102 -15.32 -7.31 -14.58
CA LYS A 102 -16.10 -8.50 -14.99
C LYS A 102 -15.42 -9.34 -16.07
N THR A 103 -14.45 -8.77 -16.80
CA THR A 103 -13.67 -9.46 -17.84
C THR A 103 -12.42 -10.13 -17.29
N GLY A 104 -12.12 -9.95 -15.99
CA GLY A 104 -10.91 -10.44 -15.35
C GLY A 104 -9.70 -9.51 -15.49
N LYS A 105 -9.85 -8.35 -16.15
CA LYS A 105 -8.79 -7.36 -16.29
C LYS A 105 -8.54 -6.66 -14.95
N THR A 106 -7.29 -6.62 -14.51
CA THR A 106 -6.90 -5.92 -13.27
C THR A 106 -7.10 -4.42 -13.40
N LEU A 107 -7.83 -3.84 -12.45
CA LEU A 107 -8.08 -2.41 -12.32
C LEU A 107 -7.00 -1.74 -11.49
N LYS A 108 -6.71 -0.48 -11.82
CA LYS A 108 -5.81 0.37 -11.04
C LYS A 108 -6.54 0.92 -9.83
N VAL A 109 -6.31 0.29 -8.68
CA VAL A 109 -6.75 0.80 -7.39
C VAL A 109 -5.52 1.24 -6.60
N TRP A 110 -5.40 2.54 -6.40
CA TRP A 110 -4.23 3.16 -5.83
C TRP A 110 -4.37 3.40 -4.33
N VAL A 111 -3.27 3.19 -3.61
CA VAL A 111 -3.16 3.41 -2.17
C VAL A 111 -1.90 4.23 -1.93
N ALA A 112 -2.05 5.31 -1.15
CA ALA A 112 -0.92 6.08 -0.67
C ALA A 112 -0.39 5.48 0.63
N TYR A 113 0.93 5.48 0.81
CA TYR A 113 1.63 5.05 2.02
C TYR A 113 2.66 6.09 2.44
N ASP A 114 2.77 6.31 3.75
CA ASP A 114 3.71 7.27 4.33
C ASP A 114 4.07 6.89 5.78
N ASN A 115 5.15 7.47 6.30
CA ASN A 115 5.68 7.33 7.65
C ASN A 115 5.77 5.85 8.09
N ILE A 116 6.46 5.06 7.26
CA ILE A 116 6.67 3.63 7.50
C ILE A 116 7.81 3.46 8.50
N THR A 117 7.48 2.79 9.60
CA THR A 117 8.43 2.47 10.68
C THR A 117 8.52 0.95 10.84
N VAL A 118 9.73 0.46 11.12
CA VAL A 118 9.98 -0.96 11.36
C VAL A 118 10.73 -1.12 12.68
N ALA A 119 10.15 -1.90 13.59
CA ALA A 119 10.77 -2.31 14.84
C ALA A 119 11.18 -3.77 14.79
N GLY A 120 12.19 -4.15 15.59
CA GLY A 120 12.71 -5.52 15.66
C GLY A 120 13.85 -5.82 14.69
N VAL A 121 14.11 -4.96 13.71
CA VAL A 121 15.20 -5.11 12.74
C VAL A 121 15.68 -3.74 12.27
N LYS A 122 16.95 -3.63 11.84
CA LYS A 122 17.44 -2.42 11.18
C LYS A 122 16.75 -2.28 9.82
N ALA A 123 16.11 -1.14 9.58
CA ALA A 123 15.42 -0.82 8.35
C ALA A 123 15.61 0.67 8.04
N LYS A 124 15.40 1.04 6.78
CA LYS A 124 15.24 2.45 6.41
C LYS A 124 13.86 2.94 6.77
N PHE A 125 13.80 4.21 7.14
CA PHE A 125 12.56 4.90 7.47
C PHE A 125 11.84 5.24 6.17
N GLY A 126 10.53 5.04 6.13
CA GLY A 126 9.73 5.35 4.94
C GLY A 126 8.89 6.60 5.12
N ASP A 127 9.53 7.73 5.47
CA ASP A 127 8.97 9.08 5.31
C ASP A 127 9.28 9.68 3.93
N PHE A 128 10.15 9.03 3.16
CA PHE A 128 10.47 9.35 1.76
C PHE A 128 11.04 10.75 1.52
N GLU A 129 11.57 11.39 2.56
CA GLU A 129 12.17 12.72 2.44
C GLU A 129 13.56 12.69 1.80
N TYR A 130 14.24 11.54 1.88
CA TYR A 130 15.56 11.31 1.31
C TYR A 130 15.49 10.53 -0.01
N ALA A 131 15.10 11.20 -1.09
CA ALA A 131 15.20 10.66 -2.45
C ALA A 131 16.51 11.14 -3.10
N ASN A 132 17.46 10.24 -3.38
CA ASN A 132 18.67 10.57 -4.15
C ASN A 132 18.77 9.73 -5.45
N LYS A 133 19.64 10.15 -6.39
CA LYS A 133 19.75 9.53 -7.74
C LYS A 133 20.11 8.03 -7.73
N LYS A 134 20.67 7.49 -6.63
CA LYS A 134 21.02 6.06 -6.50
C LYS A 134 20.00 5.28 -5.66
N ASP A 135 19.45 5.91 -4.63
CA ASP A 135 18.49 5.36 -3.68
C ASP A 135 17.22 6.23 -3.68
N PHE A 136 16.42 6.09 -4.75
CA PHE A 136 15.30 7.00 -5.05
C PHE A 136 14.23 7.09 -3.95
N PHE A 137 14.19 6.12 -3.04
CA PHE A 137 13.24 6.05 -1.93
C PHE A 137 13.93 5.66 -0.61
N ASP A 138 15.14 6.15 -0.34
CA ASP A 138 15.93 5.80 0.88
C ASP A 138 15.98 4.29 1.17
N GLY A 139 16.57 3.51 0.26
CA GLY A 139 16.70 2.05 0.42
C GLY A 139 15.44 1.23 0.10
N PHE A 140 14.32 1.87 -0.23
CA PHE A 140 13.22 1.21 -0.93
C PHE A 140 13.48 1.15 -2.45
N LYS A 141 12.94 0.12 -3.10
CA LYS A 141 12.98 -0.09 -4.55
C LYS A 141 11.57 0.04 -5.12
N GLY A 142 11.41 0.76 -6.22
CA GLY A 142 10.13 0.99 -6.88
C GLY A 142 10.30 1.81 -8.14
N ASN A 143 9.19 2.16 -8.80
CA ASN A 143 9.23 3.10 -9.93
C ASN A 143 9.28 4.54 -9.36
N PRO A 144 10.21 5.40 -9.80
CA PRO A 144 10.24 6.82 -9.43
C PRO A 144 8.88 7.54 -9.49
N ALA A 145 8.04 7.16 -10.46
CA ALA A 145 6.69 7.71 -10.58
C ALA A 145 5.81 7.43 -9.36
N ASN A 146 6.13 6.43 -8.52
CA ASN A 146 5.41 6.17 -7.28
C ASN A 146 5.62 7.27 -6.23
N LEU A 147 6.65 8.12 -6.33
CA LEU A 147 6.86 9.23 -5.40
C LEU A 147 5.92 10.39 -5.73
N VAL A 148 5.23 10.88 -4.71
CA VAL A 148 4.44 12.11 -4.79
C VAL A 148 5.04 13.13 -3.83
N THR A 149 5.19 14.38 -4.31
CA THR A 149 5.64 15.51 -3.48
C THR A 149 4.48 16.51 -3.34
N ASP A 150 3.86 16.55 -2.16
CA ASP A 150 2.80 17.49 -1.80
C ASP A 150 2.80 17.71 -0.26
N VAL A 151 3.30 18.87 0.18
CA VAL A 151 3.39 19.25 1.61
C VAL A 151 2.03 19.28 2.29
N LYS A 152 0.96 19.63 1.56
CA LYS A 152 -0.37 19.79 2.17
C LYS A 152 -1.07 18.45 2.37
N ASP A 153 -0.65 17.44 1.62
CA ASP A 153 -1.33 16.16 1.52
C ASP A 153 -0.51 14.99 2.09
N ALA A 154 0.81 15.14 2.22
CA ALA A 154 1.69 14.17 2.88
C ALA A 154 1.33 14.01 4.36
N GLN A 155 1.50 12.81 4.91
CA GLN A 155 1.28 12.57 6.34
C GLN A 155 2.47 13.07 7.17
N SER A 156 3.67 13.02 6.60
CA SER A 156 4.90 13.55 7.16
C SER A 156 5.69 14.28 6.09
N GLY A 157 6.34 15.38 6.45
CA GLY A 157 7.19 16.13 5.52
C GLY A 157 6.42 16.63 4.29
N LYS A 158 6.86 16.20 3.11
CA LYS A 158 6.31 16.57 1.81
C LYS A 158 6.17 15.41 0.84
N ASN A 159 6.78 14.27 1.12
CA ASN A 159 6.84 13.14 0.20
C ASN A 159 6.06 11.95 0.74
N TYR A 160 5.42 11.22 -0.16
CA TYR A 160 4.82 9.92 0.14
C TYR A 160 4.82 9.05 -1.12
N ILE A 161 4.52 7.76 -0.98
CA ILE A 161 4.41 6.87 -2.13
C ILE A 161 2.97 6.54 -2.47
N VAL A 162 2.67 6.38 -3.76
CA VAL A 162 1.38 5.94 -4.27
C VAL A 162 1.59 4.67 -5.09
N THR A 163 0.92 3.59 -4.71
CA THR A 163 1.12 2.26 -5.32
C THR A 163 -0.21 1.65 -5.75
N TRP A 164 -0.17 0.78 -6.74
CA TRP A 164 -1.28 -0.11 -7.09
C TRP A 164 -0.75 -1.53 -7.21
N HIS A 165 -1.60 -2.51 -7.53
CA HIS A 165 -1.20 -3.90 -7.60
C HIS A 165 0.12 -4.09 -8.39
N SER A 166 0.20 -3.57 -9.62
CA SER A 166 1.35 -3.80 -10.51
C SER A 166 2.44 -2.72 -10.47
N SER A 167 2.38 -1.77 -9.52
CA SER A 167 3.49 -0.83 -9.25
C SER A 167 3.78 -0.78 -7.75
N PRO A 168 4.35 -1.85 -7.18
CA PRO A 168 4.71 -1.88 -5.78
C PRO A 168 5.97 -1.06 -5.50
N VAL A 169 6.11 -0.63 -4.25
CA VAL A 169 7.38 -0.18 -3.66
C VAL A 169 7.77 -1.17 -2.58
N LEU A 170 9.03 -1.59 -2.52
CA LEU A 170 9.47 -2.64 -1.61
C LEU A 170 10.73 -2.27 -0.85
N GLN A 171 10.90 -2.85 0.34
CA GLN A 171 12.15 -2.87 1.08
C GLN A 171 12.49 -4.31 1.45
N THR A 172 13.78 -4.66 1.38
CA THR A 172 14.28 -5.95 1.85
C THR A 172 14.92 -5.78 3.23
N LEU A 173 14.48 -6.59 4.19
CA LEU A 173 14.97 -6.59 5.56
C LEU A 173 15.84 -7.82 5.83
N ASN A 174 16.94 -7.62 6.56
CA ASN A 174 17.74 -8.73 7.10
C ASN A 174 17.22 -9.12 8.48
N VAL A 175 16.31 -10.09 8.53
CA VAL A 175 15.60 -10.48 9.75
C VAL A 175 16.37 -11.53 10.55
N ILE A 176 16.10 -11.59 11.85
CA ILE A 176 16.74 -12.52 12.79
C ILE A 176 15.70 -13.54 13.25
N LYS A 177 16.04 -14.84 13.20
CA LYS A 177 15.18 -15.93 13.68
C LYS A 177 14.57 -15.62 15.05
N GLY A 178 13.26 -15.83 15.18
CA GLY A 178 12.52 -15.69 16.44
C GLY A 178 12.28 -14.24 16.88
N LYS A 179 12.93 -13.25 16.28
CA LYS A 179 12.74 -11.85 16.62
C LYS A 179 11.55 -11.28 15.87
N ALA A 180 10.51 -10.89 16.60
CA ALA A 180 9.32 -10.27 16.02
C ALA A 180 9.68 -8.98 15.28
N VAL A 181 9.15 -8.82 14.07
CA VAL A 181 9.24 -7.61 13.27
C VAL A 181 7.87 -6.95 13.25
N THR A 182 7.81 -5.68 13.67
CA THR A 182 6.58 -4.89 13.69
C THR A 182 6.71 -3.77 12.68
N ILE A 183 5.71 -3.65 11.80
CA ILE A 183 5.62 -2.61 10.78
C ILE A 183 4.42 -1.74 11.13
N SER A 184 4.66 -0.44 11.25
CA SER A 184 3.61 0.58 11.35
C SER A 184 3.74 1.57 10.22
N PHE A 185 2.61 2.07 9.72
CA PHE A 185 2.57 2.97 8.58
C PHE A 185 1.24 3.73 8.57
N TYR A 186 1.17 4.78 7.77
CA TYR A 186 -0.06 5.46 7.42
C TYR A 186 -0.45 5.11 5.99
N ALA A 187 -1.75 4.98 5.75
CA ALA A 187 -2.28 4.80 4.41
C ALA A 187 -3.61 5.50 4.20
N LYS A 188 -3.87 5.88 2.95
CA LYS A 188 -5.14 6.44 2.48
C LYS A 188 -5.42 6.03 1.03
N GLU A 189 -6.64 6.26 0.60
CA GLU A 189 -7.04 6.17 -0.80
C GLU A 189 -6.25 7.18 -1.64
N SER A 190 -5.91 6.82 -2.87
CA SER A 190 -5.33 7.74 -3.83
C SER A 190 -6.00 7.61 -5.19
N ASN A 191 -6.08 8.71 -5.92
CA ASN A 191 -6.56 8.72 -7.31
C ASN A 191 -5.45 8.39 -8.32
N GLY A 192 -4.25 8.04 -7.86
CA GLY A 192 -3.17 7.59 -8.74
C GLY A 192 -2.59 8.68 -9.64
N LYS A 193 -2.86 9.96 -9.35
CA LYS A 193 -2.14 11.08 -9.98
C LYS A 193 -0.70 11.05 -9.46
N LEU A 194 0.12 10.25 -10.11
CA LEU A 194 1.57 10.31 -9.99
C LEU A 194 1.98 11.66 -10.60
N PRO A 195 2.68 12.56 -9.88
CA PRO A 195 3.18 13.77 -10.51
C PRO A 195 4.05 13.35 -11.69
N GLN A 196 3.70 13.85 -12.88
CA GLN A 196 4.62 13.79 -14.00
C GLN A 196 5.87 14.55 -13.59
N LYS A 197 7.03 13.90 -13.78
CA LYS A 197 8.35 14.51 -13.72
C LYS A 197 8.23 15.89 -14.39
N THR A 198 8.30 16.96 -13.61
CA THR A 198 8.49 18.29 -14.20
C THR A 198 9.73 18.15 -15.06
N ALA A 199 9.56 18.27 -16.37
CA ALA A 199 10.67 18.42 -17.27
C ALA A 199 11.50 19.57 -16.70
N GLY A 200 12.73 19.27 -16.27
CA GLY A 200 13.67 20.33 -15.92
C GLY A 200 13.80 21.27 -17.12
N PRO A 201 14.10 22.56 -16.89
CA PRO A 201 14.27 23.51 -17.98
C PRO A 201 15.28 22.94 -18.97
N SER A 202 14.89 22.87 -20.24
CA SER A 202 15.82 22.60 -21.33
C SER A 202 16.80 23.76 -21.38
N ASN A 203 17.98 23.56 -20.79
CA ASN A 203 19.13 24.39 -21.10
C ASN A 203 19.58 24.00 -22.51
N ASN A 204 18.96 24.62 -23.54
CA ASN A 204 19.64 24.78 -24.82
C ASN A 204 20.46 26.07 -24.69
N ILE A 205 21.73 25.86 -24.38
CA ILE A 205 22.82 26.74 -24.78
C ILE A 205 23.32 26.17 -26.10
N ASP A 206 23.62 27.09 -27.02
CA ASP A 206 24.06 26.97 -28.42
C ASP A 206 22.94 26.86 -29.48
#